data_AF-A0A938NRG8-F1
#
_entry.id   AF-A0A938NRG8-F1
#
_cell.length_a   1.000
_cell.length_b   1.000
_cell.length_c   1.000
_cell.angle_alpha   90.00
_cell.angle_beta   90.00
_cell.angle_gamma   90.00
#
_symmetry.space_group_name_H-M   'P 1'
#
loop_
_entity.id
_entity.type
_entity.pdbx_description
1 polymer ?
#
loop_
_entity_poly.entity_id
_entity_poly.type
_entity_poly.pdbx_seq_one_letter_code
_entity_poly.pdbx_strand_id
1 'polypeptide(L)'
;METILFTFILISAILFFFRSFSRTTQIFKISKPEDRSYNKLQRIKNTISIALLQSKLFKKKFAGILHALIFWGFLVLLLVIIEDFLEAYINNFSFSFTGKFYNLITITQDLFSLTVTVAVLISLFRRYIFTPSRLKTERESKIDAAIILVWIFLIMITTFGSNIERIKLNTSEGIRPISEFLARIISGDGSYEMYKIYWWCHNILILGFLNYLPYSKHFHIISSVPNTFFSNYRIEPKNVINPLNLEDETVQHFGIKDIKDFTWKGLLDSYTCTECGRCTEACPANKTGKKLNPKLIITNTRKRISDSAMFFINKEETNPIYKKSLVPNYTTQEELWACTTCGACTEECPVMIEHLNYITGMRMYLTMMESDFPSELNTLYKNLENNGSPWAFDPEERNRWITEFILECETERIRSSLIKLSEPEGKDKIEIIYWVGCAGALDTRYVNVTKSFAKILSKAGVRFGVLGNEEKCNGDTARRLGNEYLAQEFIKANIETFKKYSIKKIVTTCPHCYNSLKNEYPKFGIDLEVYHHSEYINKLLNERKFIPKTSGKITEI
;
A
#
# COMPACT_ATOMS: atom_id res chain seq x y z
N MET A 1 -27.70 42.33 -4.75
CA MET A 1 -26.29 42.43 -5.19
C MET A 1 -25.44 41.31 -4.59
N GLU A 2 -25.50 41.07 -3.27
CA GLU A 2 -24.75 40.01 -2.58
C GLU A 2 -24.97 38.60 -3.17
N THR A 3 -26.22 38.16 -3.34
CA THR A 3 -26.55 36.86 -3.92
C THR A 3 -25.97 36.68 -5.33
N ILE A 4 -25.97 37.74 -6.15
CA ILE A 4 -25.41 37.72 -7.51
C ILE A 4 -23.88 37.55 -7.43
N LEU A 5 -23.23 38.32 -6.56
CA LEU A 5 -21.79 38.21 -6.34
C LEU A 5 -21.39 36.82 -5.82
N PHE A 6 -22.11 36.30 -4.84
CA PHE A 6 -21.87 34.97 -4.29
C PHE A 6 -22.03 33.90 -5.37
N THR A 7 -23.11 33.98 -6.16
CA THR A 7 -23.37 33.05 -7.27
C THR A 7 -22.24 33.07 -8.29
N PHE A 8 -21.75 34.25 -8.66
CA PHE A 8 -20.62 34.38 -9.57
C PHE A 8 -19.35 33.74 -9.01
N ILE A 9 -19.03 33.96 -7.73
CA ILE A 9 -17.86 33.36 -7.07
C ILE A 9 -18.01 31.84 -6.98
N LEU A 10 -19.18 31.34 -6.56
CA LEU A 10 -19.48 29.92 -6.45
C LEU A 10 -19.34 29.21 -7.81
N ILE A 11 -19.98 29.73 -8.86
CA ILE A 11 -19.89 29.16 -10.20
C ILE A 11 -18.45 29.19 -10.70
N SER A 12 -17.74 30.32 -10.53
CA SER A 12 -16.33 30.44 -10.95
C SER A 12 -15.44 29.43 -10.22
N ALA A 13 -15.62 29.27 -8.92
CA ALA A 13 -14.90 28.31 -8.09
C ALA A 13 -15.20 26.86 -8.52
N ILE A 14 -16.46 26.53 -8.81
CA ILE A 14 -16.86 25.20 -9.29
C ILE A 14 -16.26 24.92 -10.67
N LEU A 15 -16.34 25.87 -11.60
CA LEU A 15 -15.78 25.73 -12.95
C LEU A 15 -14.26 25.57 -12.92
N PHE A 16 -13.56 26.33 -12.08
CA PHE A 16 -12.11 26.16 -11.90
C PHE A 16 -11.80 24.78 -11.33
N PHE A 17 -12.51 24.34 -10.30
CA PHE A 17 -12.32 23.02 -9.72
C PHE A 17 -12.54 21.91 -10.75
N PHE A 18 -13.61 21.97 -11.53
CA PHE A 18 -13.87 21.00 -12.60
C PHE A 18 -12.79 21.02 -13.68
N ARG A 19 -12.26 22.19 -14.05
CA ARG A 19 -11.13 22.29 -14.99
C ARG A 19 -9.88 21.63 -14.42
N SER A 20 -9.53 21.92 -13.16
CA SER A 20 -8.37 21.32 -12.48
C SER A 20 -8.54 19.81 -12.32
N PHE A 21 -9.71 19.35 -11.91
CA PHE A 21 -10.03 17.94 -11.77
C PHE A 21 -10.01 17.21 -13.13
N SER A 22 -10.57 17.81 -14.18
CA SER A 22 -10.53 17.28 -15.55
C SER A 22 -9.09 17.17 -16.06
N ARG A 23 -8.23 18.14 -15.78
CA ARG A 23 -6.80 18.04 -16.08
C ARG A 23 -6.17 16.85 -15.37
N THR A 24 -6.48 16.64 -14.09
CA THR A 24 -6.00 15.47 -13.34
C THR A 24 -6.50 14.16 -13.95
N THR A 25 -7.77 14.05 -14.38
CA THR A 25 -8.29 12.83 -15.02
C THR A 25 -7.68 12.58 -16.40
N GLN A 26 -7.35 13.63 -17.16
CA GLN A 26 -6.63 13.49 -18.43
C GLN A 26 -5.25 12.85 -18.26
N ILE A 27 -4.56 13.12 -17.16
CA ILE A 27 -3.26 12.48 -16.84
C ILE A 27 -3.40 10.96 -16.79
N PHE A 28 -4.51 10.42 -16.30
CA PHE A 28 -4.71 8.97 -16.26
C PHE A 28 -4.79 8.34 -17.66
N LYS A 29 -5.07 9.11 -18.72
CA LYS A 29 -5.09 8.59 -20.09
C LYS A 29 -3.70 8.20 -20.62
N ILE A 30 -2.62 8.67 -20.01
CA ILE A 30 -1.25 8.29 -20.40
C ILE A 30 -0.77 7.00 -19.72
N SER A 31 -1.55 6.48 -18.78
CA SER A 31 -1.22 5.29 -18.00
C SER A 31 -1.71 4.00 -18.65
N LYS A 32 -1.10 2.87 -18.27
CA LYS A 32 -1.54 1.54 -18.72
C LYS A 32 -2.90 1.17 -18.11
N PRO A 33 -3.77 0.49 -18.87
CA PRO A 33 -5.02 -0.04 -18.33
C PRO A 33 -4.74 -1.13 -17.30
N GLU A 34 -5.63 -1.25 -16.31
CA GLU A 34 -5.58 -2.32 -15.32
C GLU A 34 -7.00 -2.62 -14.81
N ASP A 35 -7.41 -3.89 -14.81
CA ASP A 35 -8.70 -4.26 -14.24
C ASP A 35 -8.60 -4.48 -12.73
N ARG A 36 -9.46 -3.77 -11.98
CA ARG A 36 -9.63 -3.91 -10.53
C ARG A 36 -11.12 -4.09 -10.15
N SER A 37 -11.96 -4.51 -11.09
CA SER A 37 -13.42 -4.62 -10.92
C SER A 37 -13.91 -5.86 -10.15
N TYR A 38 -13.02 -6.82 -9.91
CA TYR A 38 -13.30 -8.07 -9.19
C TYR A 38 -13.32 -7.90 -7.66
N ASN A 39 -13.86 -8.90 -6.93
CA ASN A 39 -13.93 -8.93 -5.45
C ASN A 39 -14.63 -7.71 -4.80
N LYS A 40 -15.68 -7.17 -5.46
CA LYS A 40 -16.40 -5.96 -5.04
C LYS A 40 -16.82 -5.95 -3.58
N LEU A 41 -17.38 -7.06 -3.07
CA LEU A 41 -17.82 -7.15 -1.67
C LEU A 41 -16.67 -6.96 -0.68
N GLN A 42 -15.53 -7.62 -0.92
CA GLN A 42 -14.36 -7.48 -0.05
C GLN A 42 -13.78 -6.07 -0.13
N ARG A 43 -13.77 -5.46 -1.32
CA ARG A 43 -13.35 -4.06 -1.53
C ARG A 43 -14.22 -3.08 -0.74
N ILE A 44 -15.55 -3.23 -0.77
CA ILE A 44 -16.47 -2.41 0.03
C ILE A 44 -16.19 -2.58 1.52
N LYS A 45 -16.05 -3.82 2.01
CA LYS A 45 -15.71 -4.09 3.41
C LYS A 45 -14.39 -3.41 3.81
N ASN A 46 -13.38 -3.48 2.95
CA ASN A 46 -12.10 -2.81 3.16
C ASN A 46 -12.26 -1.28 3.22
N THR A 47 -13.01 -0.68 2.28
CA THR A 47 -13.25 0.77 2.24
C THR A 47 -13.96 1.24 3.50
N ILE A 48 -15.01 0.56 3.95
CA ILE A 48 -15.71 0.90 5.20
C ILE A 48 -14.74 0.80 6.38
N SER A 49 -14.03 -0.33 6.51
CA SER A 49 -13.13 -0.57 7.64
C SER A 49 -11.94 0.40 7.69
N ILE A 50 -11.39 0.78 6.54
CA ILE A 50 -10.12 1.53 6.45
C ILE A 50 -10.36 3.01 6.20
N ALA A 51 -11.18 3.38 5.22
CA ALA A 51 -11.38 4.77 4.86
C ALA A 51 -12.40 5.47 5.79
N LEU A 52 -13.53 4.82 6.09
CA LEU A 52 -14.56 5.41 6.95
C LEU A 52 -14.25 5.22 8.45
N LEU A 53 -13.96 3.98 8.88
CA LEU A 53 -13.68 3.66 10.29
C LEU A 53 -12.21 3.86 10.69
N GLN A 54 -11.35 4.26 9.75
CA GLN A 54 -9.94 4.62 10.01
C GLN A 54 -9.11 3.54 10.75
N SER A 55 -9.46 2.25 10.61
CA SER A 55 -8.82 1.14 11.36
C SER A 55 -7.29 1.12 11.26
N LYS A 56 -6.75 1.41 10.07
CA LYS A 56 -5.30 1.49 9.85
C LYS A 56 -4.66 2.71 10.52
N LEU A 57 -5.35 3.84 10.63
CA LEU A 57 -4.81 5.05 11.27
C LEU A 57 -4.66 4.88 12.79
N PHE A 58 -5.59 4.16 13.43
CA PHE A 58 -5.55 3.90 14.87
C PHE A 58 -4.39 3.00 15.33
N LYS A 59 -3.67 2.32 14.42
CA LYS A 59 -2.39 1.66 14.72
C LYS A 59 -1.38 2.61 15.39
N LYS A 60 -1.47 3.93 15.15
CA LYS A 60 -0.73 4.97 15.88
C LYS A 60 -1.70 5.87 16.63
N LYS A 61 -2.16 5.42 17.81
CA LYS A 61 -3.23 6.04 18.63
C LYS A 61 -3.25 7.57 18.61
N PHE A 62 -2.18 8.23 19.02
CA PHE A 62 -2.15 9.70 19.11
C PHE A 62 -2.40 10.41 17.77
N ALA A 63 -1.64 10.06 16.73
CA ALA A 63 -1.82 10.66 15.40
C ALA A 63 -3.14 10.24 14.74
N GLY A 64 -3.60 9.00 15.01
CA GLY A 64 -4.86 8.48 14.55
C GLY A 64 -6.04 9.27 15.12
N ILE A 65 -6.06 9.53 16.43
CA ILE A 65 -7.11 10.31 17.11
C ILE A 65 -7.17 11.73 16.54
N LEU A 66 -6.04 12.43 16.42
CA LEU A 66 -6.02 13.78 15.84
C LEU A 66 -6.61 13.80 14.42
N HIS A 67 -6.22 12.85 13.57
CA HIS A 67 -6.73 12.77 12.20
C HIS A 67 -8.21 12.39 12.15
N ALA A 68 -8.64 11.47 13.01
CA ALA A 68 -10.03 11.07 13.19
C ALA A 68 -10.93 12.27 13.52
N LEU A 69 -10.52 13.08 14.51
CA LEU A 69 -11.23 14.28 14.92
C LEU A 69 -11.39 15.28 13.77
N ILE A 70 -10.31 15.48 12.99
CA ILE A 70 -10.34 16.33 11.80
C ILE A 70 -11.30 15.76 10.75
N PHE A 71 -11.19 14.48 10.42
CA PHE A 71 -12.00 13.83 9.39
C PHE A 71 -13.49 13.81 9.71
N TRP A 72 -13.89 13.32 10.89
CA TRP A 72 -15.30 13.29 11.28
C TRP A 72 -15.84 14.69 11.56
N GLY A 73 -14.99 15.61 12.03
CA GLY A 73 -15.32 17.03 12.11
C GLY A 73 -15.71 17.59 10.74
N PHE A 74 -14.91 17.36 9.71
CA PHE A 74 -15.28 17.78 8.36
C PHE A 74 -16.60 17.18 7.87
N LEU A 75 -16.86 15.89 8.12
CA LEU A 75 -18.12 15.26 7.71
C LEU A 75 -19.34 15.90 8.38
N VAL A 76 -19.25 16.22 9.68
CA VAL A 76 -20.32 16.94 10.40
C VAL A 76 -20.48 18.36 9.87
N LEU A 77 -19.36 19.05 9.65
CA LEU A 77 -19.33 20.44 9.21
C LEU A 77 -19.77 20.63 7.75
N LEU A 78 -19.90 19.56 6.95
CA LEU A 78 -20.54 19.65 5.63
C LEU A 78 -21.96 20.23 5.71
N LEU A 79 -22.69 19.97 6.79
CA LEU A 79 -24.01 20.56 7.01
C LEU A 79 -23.94 22.08 7.22
N VAL A 80 -22.87 22.60 7.83
CA VAL A 80 -22.62 24.05 7.96
C VAL A 80 -22.44 24.67 6.58
N ILE A 81 -21.63 24.03 5.73
CA ILE A 81 -21.38 24.53 4.36
C ILE A 81 -22.68 24.60 3.56
N ILE A 82 -23.56 23.60 3.70
CA ILE A 82 -24.86 23.58 3.03
C ILE A 82 -25.75 24.72 3.56
N GLU A 83 -25.82 24.90 4.88
CA GLU A 83 -26.58 25.99 5.50
C GLU A 83 -26.09 27.36 5.03
N ASP A 84 -24.78 27.62 5.13
CA ASP A 84 -24.15 28.88 4.72
C ASP A 84 -24.37 29.18 3.23
N PHE A 85 -24.24 28.18 2.35
CA PHE A 85 -24.44 28.37 0.91
C PHE A 85 -25.90 28.69 0.59
N LEU A 86 -26.85 28.04 1.26
CA LEU A 86 -28.28 28.29 1.06
C LEU A 86 -28.69 29.66 1.62
N GLU A 87 -28.05 30.11 2.71
CA GLU A 87 -28.28 31.45 3.27
C GLU A 87 -27.93 32.58 2.29
N ALA A 88 -27.01 32.34 1.34
CA ALA A 88 -26.72 33.30 0.27
C ALA A 88 -27.94 33.62 -0.63
N TYR A 89 -28.90 32.68 -0.68
CA TYR A 89 -30.09 32.74 -1.55
C TYR A 89 -31.38 32.97 -0.77
N ILE A 90 -31.45 32.44 0.45
CA ILE A 90 -32.63 32.50 1.31
C ILE A 90 -32.19 33.20 2.60
N ASN A 91 -32.73 34.40 2.84
CA ASN A 91 -32.34 35.20 3.99
C ASN A 91 -32.59 34.45 5.31
N ASN A 92 -31.56 34.39 6.17
CA ASN A 92 -31.57 33.63 7.43
C ASN A 92 -31.94 32.16 7.28
N PHE A 93 -31.57 31.52 6.15
CA PHE A 93 -31.80 30.09 5.99
C PHE A 93 -31.09 29.30 7.09
N SER A 94 -31.82 28.36 7.67
CA SER A 94 -31.28 27.39 8.61
C SER A 94 -32.08 26.09 8.55
N PHE A 95 -31.53 25.02 9.12
CA PHE A 95 -32.29 23.79 9.32
C PHE A 95 -33.26 23.85 10.53
N SER A 96 -33.62 25.03 11.05
CA SER A 96 -34.49 25.18 12.23
C SER A 96 -35.90 24.63 12.05
N PHE A 97 -36.37 24.49 10.80
CA PHE A 97 -37.63 23.78 10.49
C PHE A 97 -37.66 22.33 10.99
N THR A 98 -36.51 21.73 11.30
CA THR A 98 -36.39 20.40 11.92
C THR A 98 -36.60 20.40 13.44
N GLY A 99 -36.86 21.56 14.05
CA GLY A 99 -37.17 21.71 15.46
C GLY A 99 -36.03 21.25 16.38
N LYS A 100 -36.33 20.37 17.34
CA LYS A 100 -35.33 19.88 18.33
C LYS A 100 -34.12 19.20 17.67
N PHE A 101 -34.27 18.64 16.47
CA PHE A 101 -33.16 18.03 15.73
C PHE A 101 -32.11 19.08 15.31
N TYR A 102 -32.53 20.31 15.03
CA TYR A 102 -31.62 21.41 14.73
C TYR A 102 -30.72 21.75 15.93
N ASN A 103 -31.23 21.66 17.16
CA ASN A 103 -30.40 21.83 18.35
C ASN A 103 -29.30 20.76 18.43
N LEU A 104 -29.60 19.52 18.05
CA LEU A 104 -28.59 18.46 17.98
C LEU A 104 -27.53 18.76 16.92
N ILE A 105 -27.95 19.22 15.73
CA ILE A 105 -27.05 19.61 14.64
C ILE A 105 -26.11 20.73 15.12
N THR A 106 -26.67 21.82 15.64
CA THR A 106 -25.92 23.03 16.04
C THR A 106 -24.97 22.79 17.20
N ILE A 107 -25.37 22.01 18.22
CA ILE A 107 -24.49 21.57 19.32
C ILE A 107 -23.33 20.75 18.75
N THR A 108 -23.63 19.79 17.87
CA THR A 108 -22.61 18.89 17.32
C THR A 108 -21.62 19.66 16.45
N GLN A 109 -22.09 20.55 15.57
CA GLN A 109 -21.25 21.43 14.76
C GLN A 109 -20.32 22.27 15.63
N ASP A 110 -20.85 22.91 16.67
CA ASP A 110 -20.08 23.82 17.54
C ASP A 110 -18.99 23.07 18.33
N LEU A 111 -19.30 21.87 18.84
CA LEU A 111 -18.33 20.99 19.51
C LEU A 111 -17.26 20.46 18.54
N PHE A 112 -17.63 20.09 17.32
CA PHE A 112 -16.66 19.63 16.32
C PHE A 112 -15.78 20.77 15.82
N SER A 113 -16.29 22.00 15.66
CA SER A 113 -15.49 23.19 15.35
C SER A 113 -14.38 23.40 16.39
N LEU A 114 -14.69 23.26 17.69
CA LEU A 114 -13.70 23.36 18.76
C LEU A 114 -12.67 22.23 18.65
N THR A 115 -13.16 21.00 18.47
CA THR A 115 -12.31 19.81 18.45
C THR A 115 -11.36 19.82 17.25
N VAL A 116 -11.83 20.23 16.07
CA VAL A 116 -11.00 20.44 14.87
C VAL A 116 -9.97 21.53 15.11
N THR A 117 -10.37 22.67 15.70
CA THR A 117 -9.46 23.76 16.05
C THR A 117 -8.31 23.27 16.94
N VAL A 118 -8.62 22.57 18.02
CA VAL A 118 -7.63 21.98 18.93
C VAL A 118 -6.75 20.97 18.21
N ALA A 119 -7.34 20.06 17.42
CA ALA A 119 -6.59 19.05 16.68
C ALA A 119 -5.61 19.65 15.66
N VAL A 120 -6.00 20.75 15.00
CA VAL A 120 -5.16 21.50 14.05
C VAL A 120 -4.02 22.19 14.78
N LEU A 121 -4.28 22.87 15.90
CA LEU A 121 -3.25 23.50 16.72
C LEU A 121 -2.21 22.49 17.22
N ILE A 122 -2.66 21.34 17.73
CA ILE A 122 -1.77 20.24 18.15
C ILE A 122 -0.99 19.70 16.95
N SER A 123 -1.62 19.59 15.78
CA SER A 123 -0.96 19.12 14.55
C SER A 123 0.11 20.09 14.04
N LEU A 124 -0.13 21.40 14.12
CA LEU A 124 0.85 22.45 13.82
C LEU A 124 2.02 22.40 14.82
N PHE A 125 1.72 22.36 16.12
CA PHE A 125 2.72 22.25 17.18
C PHE A 125 3.64 21.04 16.99
N ARG A 126 3.05 19.87 16.73
CA ARG A 126 3.79 18.63 16.47
C ARG A 126 4.62 18.68 15.18
N ARG A 127 4.24 19.50 14.20
CA ARG A 127 4.94 19.60 12.92
C ARG A 127 6.14 20.52 12.96
N TYR A 128 6.13 21.54 13.84
CA TYR A 128 7.18 22.56 13.90
C TYR A 128 8.06 22.48 15.15
N ILE A 129 7.49 22.08 16.29
CA ILE A 129 8.20 22.02 17.56
C ILE A 129 8.65 20.59 17.85
N PHE A 130 7.72 19.63 17.88
CA PHE A 130 8.01 18.21 18.17
C PHE A 130 8.03 17.33 16.91
N THR A 131 8.80 17.73 15.89
CA THR A 131 8.81 17.07 14.57
C THR A 131 9.31 15.62 14.67
N PRO A 132 8.45 14.61 14.49
CA PRO A 132 8.88 13.21 14.44
C PRO A 132 9.77 12.96 13.22
N SER A 133 10.76 12.06 13.34
CA SER A 133 11.70 11.73 12.25
C SER A 133 11.01 11.44 10.91
N ARG A 134 9.92 10.67 10.92
CA ARG A 134 9.13 10.32 9.73
C ARG A 134 8.48 11.51 9.00
N LEU A 135 8.27 12.63 9.71
CA LEU A 135 7.69 13.86 9.16
C LEU A 135 8.76 14.86 8.69
N LYS A 136 10.05 14.55 8.83
CA LYS A 136 11.11 15.33 8.20
C LYS A 136 10.98 15.14 6.68
N THR A 137 10.58 16.21 6.00
CA THR A 137 10.43 16.31 4.55
C THR A 137 11.08 17.60 4.04
N GLU A 138 11.13 17.75 2.71
CA GLU A 138 11.56 18.97 2.05
C GLU A 138 10.71 20.19 2.46
N ARG A 139 11.29 21.38 2.28
CA ARG A 139 10.69 22.66 2.67
C ARG A 139 9.32 22.87 2.02
N GLU A 140 9.18 22.58 0.73
CA GLU A 140 7.94 22.72 -0.03
C GLU A 140 6.80 21.92 0.61
N SER A 141 7.05 20.63 0.91
CA SER A 141 6.07 19.79 1.60
C SER A 141 5.73 20.36 2.98
N LYS A 142 6.70 20.86 3.76
CA LYS A 142 6.38 21.45 5.07
C LYS A 142 5.45 22.66 4.94
N ILE A 143 5.72 23.54 3.97
CA ILE A 143 4.93 24.74 3.69
C ILE A 143 3.51 24.35 3.28
N ASP A 144 3.36 23.42 2.34
CA ASP A 144 2.05 22.93 1.89
C ASP A 144 1.19 22.42 3.07
N ALA A 145 1.79 21.65 3.99
CA ALA A 145 1.07 21.22 5.21
C ALA A 145 0.67 22.38 6.12
N ALA A 146 1.52 23.39 6.26
CA ALA A 146 1.21 24.57 7.07
C ALA A 146 0.06 25.36 6.46
N ILE A 147 0.11 25.60 5.15
CA ILE A 147 -0.93 26.30 4.41
C ILE A 147 -2.28 25.61 4.68
N ILE A 148 -2.35 24.29 4.48
CA ILE A 148 -3.57 23.51 4.74
C ILE A 148 -4.05 23.68 6.18
N LEU A 149 -3.17 23.46 7.17
CA LEU A 149 -3.57 23.53 8.58
C LEU A 149 -4.01 24.93 9.02
N VAL A 150 -3.31 25.97 8.57
CA VAL A 150 -3.70 27.37 8.83
C VAL A 150 -5.03 27.69 8.14
N TRP A 151 -5.23 27.22 6.92
CA TRP A 151 -6.51 27.41 6.20
C TRP A 151 -7.68 26.80 6.95
N ILE A 152 -7.53 25.56 7.41
CA ILE A 152 -8.56 24.88 8.22
C ILE A 152 -8.80 25.63 9.52
N PHE A 153 -7.75 26.10 10.19
CA PHE A 153 -7.87 26.91 11.40
C PHE A 153 -8.68 28.19 11.14
N LEU A 154 -8.36 28.92 10.06
CA LEU A 154 -9.09 30.14 9.68
C LEU A 154 -10.56 29.85 9.38
N ILE A 155 -10.88 28.74 8.72
CA ILE A 155 -12.27 28.31 8.47
C ILE A 155 -13.00 28.10 9.81
N MET A 156 -12.37 27.48 10.82
CA MET A 156 -13.01 27.32 12.14
C MET A 156 -13.19 28.65 12.86
N ILE A 157 -12.20 29.55 12.79
CA ILE A 157 -12.29 30.87 13.41
C ILE A 157 -13.41 31.70 12.79
N THR A 158 -13.58 31.66 11.47
CA THR A 158 -14.69 32.37 10.82
C THR A 158 -16.05 31.76 11.14
N THR A 159 -16.15 30.44 11.33
CA THR A 159 -17.37 29.79 11.86
C THR A 159 -17.72 30.30 13.25
N PHE A 160 -16.75 30.33 14.18
CA PHE A 160 -16.99 30.85 15.52
C PHE A 160 -17.37 32.33 15.51
N GLY A 161 -16.67 33.16 14.73
CA GLY A 161 -16.98 34.57 14.59
C GLY A 161 -18.41 34.80 14.10
N SER A 162 -18.82 34.09 13.05
CA SER A 162 -20.20 34.12 12.53
C SER A 162 -21.22 33.76 13.61
N ASN A 163 -21.02 32.67 14.33
CA ASN A 163 -21.92 32.23 15.41
C ASN A 163 -21.98 33.22 16.59
N ILE A 164 -20.84 33.77 17.00
CA ILE A 164 -20.75 34.75 18.10
C ILE A 164 -21.58 35.99 17.78
N GLU A 165 -21.43 36.54 16.56
CA GLU A 165 -22.20 37.72 16.14
C GLU A 165 -23.70 37.42 16.11
N ARG A 166 -24.11 36.26 15.60
CA ARG A 166 -25.53 35.84 15.61
C ARG A 166 -26.09 35.71 17.03
N ILE A 167 -25.30 35.19 17.97
CA ILE A 167 -25.72 35.06 19.38
C ILE A 167 -25.92 36.44 20.00
N LYS A 168 -24.96 37.35 19.82
CA LYS A 168 -25.03 38.71 20.36
C LYS A 168 -26.16 39.53 19.74
N LEU A 169 -26.49 39.29 18.47
CA LEU A 169 -27.63 39.90 17.77
C LEU A 169 -28.98 39.27 18.12
N ASN A 170 -29.01 38.19 18.92
CA ASN A 170 -30.20 37.37 19.18
C ASN A 170 -30.86 36.79 17.91
N THR A 171 -30.06 36.50 16.88
CA THR A 171 -30.49 35.89 15.61
C THR A 171 -29.99 34.45 15.44
N SER A 172 -29.27 33.92 16.43
CA SER A 172 -28.84 32.52 16.46
C SER A 172 -30.05 31.63 16.74
N GLU A 173 -30.40 30.81 15.76
CA GLU A 173 -31.31 29.69 15.96
C GLU A 173 -30.49 28.47 16.41
N GLY A 174 -31.04 27.69 17.35
CA GLY A 174 -30.35 26.52 17.90
C GLY A 174 -29.47 26.81 19.12
N ILE A 175 -28.77 25.79 19.62
CA ILE A 175 -27.96 25.86 20.84
C ILE A 175 -26.49 25.70 20.46
N ARG A 176 -25.63 26.64 20.87
CA ARG A 176 -24.21 26.67 20.45
C ARG A 176 -23.32 26.93 21.66
N PRO A 177 -23.05 25.93 22.50
CA PRO A 177 -22.50 26.14 23.84
C PRO A 177 -21.10 26.77 23.85
N ILE A 178 -20.25 26.44 22.88
CA ILE A 178 -18.90 26.99 22.77
C ILE A 178 -18.97 28.43 22.26
N SER A 179 -19.75 28.66 21.21
CA SER A 179 -19.94 30.01 20.66
C SER A 179 -20.63 30.95 21.68
N GLU A 180 -21.59 30.45 22.46
CA GLU A 180 -22.25 31.20 23.55
C GLU A 180 -21.27 31.57 24.67
N PHE A 181 -20.40 30.64 25.05
CA PHE A 181 -19.35 30.90 26.03
C PHE A 181 -18.38 31.98 25.51
N LEU A 182 -17.92 31.86 24.26
CA LEU A 182 -17.02 32.84 23.64
C LEU A 182 -17.69 34.22 23.50
N ALA A 183 -18.98 34.27 23.14
CA ALA A 183 -19.75 35.50 23.00
C ALA A 183 -19.83 36.30 24.32
N ARG A 184 -19.83 35.63 25.48
CA ARG A 184 -19.81 36.30 26.80
C ARG A 184 -18.45 36.90 27.16
N ILE A 185 -17.37 36.36 26.61
CA ILE A 185 -15.99 36.77 26.94
C ILE A 185 -15.53 37.89 25.99
N ILE A 186 -15.98 37.86 24.74
CA ILE A 186 -15.64 38.86 23.75
C ILE A 186 -16.50 40.11 24.01
N SER A 187 -15.87 41.23 24.36
CA SER A 187 -16.54 42.51 24.57
C SER A 187 -17.25 43.04 23.32
N GLY A 188 -18.22 43.94 23.51
CA GLY A 188 -18.96 44.61 22.44
C GLY A 188 -20.28 43.94 22.08
N ASP A 189 -21.22 44.73 21.58
CA ASP A 189 -22.50 44.24 21.06
C ASP A 189 -22.33 43.55 19.70
N GLY A 190 -23.31 42.75 19.30
CA GLY A 190 -23.29 42.08 18.01
C GLY A 190 -23.42 43.08 16.85
N SER A 191 -22.68 42.86 15.77
CA SER A 191 -22.73 43.66 14.54
C SER A 191 -23.09 42.79 13.35
N TYR A 192 -24.10 43.22 12.60
CA TYR A 192 -24.51 42.55 11.37
C TYR A 192 -23.42 42.66 10.29
N GLU A 193 -22.67 43.76 10.27
CA GLU A 193 -21.51 43.94 9.39
C GLU A 193 -20.41 42.94 9.71
N MET A 194 -20.08 42.75 10.99
CA MET A 194 -19.08 41.76 11.42
C MET A 194 -19.53 40.34 11.12
N TYR A 195 -20.81 40.02 11.35
CA TYR A 195 -21.41 38.75 10.93
C TYR A 195 -21.17 38.49 9.44
N LYS A 196 -21.51 39.47 8.60
CA LYS A 196 -21.33 39.39 7.14
C LYS A 196 -19.86 39.22 6.75
N ILE A 197 -18.93 39.90 7.40
CA ILE A 197 -17.49 39.71 7.18
C ILE A 197 -17.09 38.27 7.46
N TYR A 198 -17.47 37.72 8.62
CA TYR A 198 -17.14 36.33 8.96
C TYR A 198 -17.77 35.33 7.97
N TRP A 199 -19.04 35.53 7.61
CA TRP A 199 -19.74 34.69 6.64
C TRP A 199 -19.07 34.72 5.26
N TRP A 200 -18.72 35.91 4.74
CA TRP A 200 -18.01 36.04 3.45
C TRP A 200 -16.62 35.42 3.52
N CYS A 201 -15.85 35.71 4.57
CA CYS A 201 -14.52 35.12 4.76
C CYS A 201 -14.60 33.59 4.83
N HIS A 202 -15.55 33.02 5.57
CA HIS A 202 -15.74 31.58 5.67
C HIS A 202 -15.98 30.93 4.30
N ASN A 203 -16.94 31.46 3.56
CA ASN A 203 -17.31 30.93 2.24
C ASN A 203 -16.18 31.07 1.20
N ILE A 204 -15.49 32.21 1.17
CA ILE A 204 -14.34 32.42 0.29
C ILE A 204 -13.20 31.47 0.66
N LEU A 205 -12.93 31.25 1.95
CA LEU A 205 -11.92 30.30 2.41
C LEU A 205 -12.27 28.87 1.98
N ILE A 206 -13.53 28.43 2.09
CA ILE A 206 -13.96 27.10 1.64
C ILE A 206 -13.78 26.95 0.13
N LEU A 207 -14.29 27.90 -0.67
CA LEU A 207 -14.20 27.84 -2.13
C LEU A 207 -12.75 27.94 -2.61
N GLY A 208 -11.91 28.73 -1.94
CA GLY A 208 -10.47 28.78 -2.19
C GLY A 208 -9.79 27.46 -1.86
N PHE A 209 -10.12 26.86 -0.71
CA PHE A 209 -9.55 25.58 -0.29
C PHE A 209 -9.92 24.44 -1.25
N LEU A 210 -11.18 24.39 -1.73
CA LEU A 210 -11.63 23.45 -2.76
C LEU A 210 -10.73 23.48 -4.00
N ASN A 211 -10.40 24.67 -4.48
CA ASN A 211 -9.58 24.87 -5.68
C ASN A 211 -8.08 24.64 -5.45
N TYR A 212 -7.63 24.67 -4.19
CA TYR A 212 -6.27 24.30 -3.79
C TYR A 212 -6.06 22.77 -3.73
N LEU A 213 -7.13 21.99 -3.51
CA LEU A 213 -7.03 20.53 -3.33
C LEU A 213 -6.25 19.83 -4.45
N PRO A 214 -6.56 20.01 -5.76
CA PRO A 214 -5.93 19.23 -6.84
C PRO A 214 -4.42 19.42 -6.97
N TYR A 215 -3.87 20.48 -6.39
CA TYR A 215 -2.47 20.87 -6.48
C TYR A 215 -1.67 20.60 -5.20
N SER A 216 -2.36 20.24 -4.12
CA SER A 216 -1.75 20.04 -2.80
C SER A 216 -1.75 18.57 -2.40
N LYS A 217 -1.00 18.22 -1.36
CA LYS A 217 -1.12 16.88 -0.77
C LYS A 217 -2.46 16.64 -0.07
N HIS A 218 -3.29 17.67 0.13
CA HIS A 218 -4.63 17.47 0.69
C HIS A 218 -5.59 16.82 -0.29
N PHE A 219 -5.21 16.67 -1.57
CA PHE A 219 -5.99 15.90 -2.55
C PHE A 219 -6.36 14.49 -2.09
N HIS A 220 -5.60 13.93 -1.13
CA HIS A 220 -5.92 12.66 -0.48
C HIS A 220 -7.34 12.60 0.11
N ILE A 221 -7.98 13.71 0.46
CA ILE A 221 -9.38 13.72 0.92
C ILE A 221 -10.33 13.19 -0.16
N ILE A 222 -10.01 13.43 -1.43
CA ILE A 222 -10.76 12.93 -2.59
C ILE A 222 -10.25 11.54 -3.01
N SER A 223 -8.93 11.33 -3.05
CA SER A 223 -8.35 10.11 -3.62
C SER A 223 -8.25 8.92 -2.65
N SER A 224 -8.27 9.11 -1.32
CA SER A 224 -8.08 8.01 -0.36
C SER A 224 -9.19 6.96 -0.37
N VAL A 225 -10.44 7.38 -0.51
CA VAL A 225 -11.60 6.47 -0.58
C VAL A 225 -11.55 5.57 -1.82
N PRO A 226 -11.45 6.11 -3.06
CA PRO A 226 -11.33 5.27 -4.25
C PRO A 226 -10.04 4.45 -4.22
N ASN A 227 -8.92 5.00 -3.74
CA ASN A 227 -7.67 4.23 -3.68
C ASN A 227 -7.77 3.02 -2.75
N THR A 228 -8.42 3.17 -1.59
CA THR A 228 -8.68 2.08 -0.65
C THR A 228 -9.57 1.02 -1.30
N PHE A 229 -10.63 1.43 -2.01
CA PHE A 229 -11.52 0.51 -2.73
C PHE A 229 -10.76 -0.32 -3.77
N PHE A 230 -9.88 0.31 -4.55
CA PHE A 230 -9.13 -0.35 -5.62
C PHE A 230 -7.83 -1.04 -5.16
N SER A 231 -7.48 -0.99 -3.87
CA SER A 231 -6.32 -1.70 -3.32
C SER A 231 -6.48 -3.22 -3.30
N ASN A 232 -5.40 -3.99 -3.39
CA ASN A 232 -5.44 -5.46 -3.24
C ASN A 232 -5.34 -5.93 -1.77
N TYR A 233 -5.74 -5.10 -0.81
CA TYR A 233 -5.67 -5.46 0.60
C TYR A 233 -6.66 -6.55 0.95
N ARG A 234 -6.19 -7.65 1.55
CA ARG A 234 -7.02 -8.84 1.86
C ARG A 234 -7.75 -9.38 0.62
N ILE A 235 -7.18 -9.17 -0.56
CA ILE A 235 -7.62 -9.76 -1.81
C ILE A 235 -6.52 -10.73 -2.22
N GLU A 236 -6.88 -12.01 -2.36
CA GLU A 236 -5.95 -13.01 -2.84
C GLU A 236 -5.94 -13.02 -4.38
N PRO A 237 -4.78 -13.29 -5.01
CA PRO A 237 -3.50 -13.54 -4.36
C PRO A 237 -2.73 -12.24 -4.01
N LYS A 238 -2.09 -12.20 -2.83
CA LYS A 238 -1.33 -11.01 -2.37
C LYS A 238 0.07 -10.91 -2.98
N ASN A 239 0.52 -9.68 -3.25
CA ASN A 239 1.90 -9.36 -3.68
C ASN A 239 2.40 -10.19 -4.88
N VAL A 240 1.51 -10.47 -5.83
CA VAL A 240 1.83 -11.23 -7.05
C VAL A 240 2.33 -10.30 -8.15
N ILE A 241 3.42 -10.71 -8.80
CA ILE A 241 3.83 -10.13 -10.08
C ILE A 241 3.10 -10.90 -11.18
N ASN A 242 2.34 -10.20 -12.02
CA ASN A 242 1.68 -10.82 -13.17
C ASN A 242 2.72 -11.23 -14.21
N PRO A 243 2.57 -12.41 -14.86
CA PRO A 243 3.44 -12.81 -15.95
C PRO A 243 3.44 -11.77 -17.07
N LEU A 244 4.61 -11.51 -17.63
CA LEU A 244 4.75 -10.73 -18.85
C LEU A 244 4.61 -11.65 -20.07
N ASN A 245 4.01 -11.12 -21.13
CA ASN A 245 4.12 -11.73 -22.45
C ASN A 245 5.47 -11.32 -23.05
N LEU A 246 6.46 -12.20 -22.96
CA LEU A 246 7.83 -11.94 -23.44
C LEU A 246 7.95 -12.07 -24.97
N GLU A 247 6.93 -12.63 -25.63
CA GLU A 247 6.87 -12.83 -27.08
C GLU A 247 6.12 -11.70 -27.79
N ASP A 248 5.62 -10.70 -27.04
CA ASP A 248 4.89 -9.56 -27.61
C ASP A 248 5.85 -8.55 -28.23
N GLU A 249 6.01 -8.61 -29.55
CA GLU A 249 6.85 -7.69 -30.34
C GLU A 249 6.37 -6.24 -30.30
N THR A 250 5.14 -5.97 -29.83
CA THR A 250 4.63 -4.60 -29.69
C THR A 250 5.14 -3.88 -28.44
N VAL A 251 5.71 -4.62 -27.49
CA VAL A 251 6.23 -4.08 -26.23
C VAL A 251 7.63 -3.50 -26.44
N GLN A 252 7.75 -2.18 -26.34
CA GLN A 252 9.04 -1.48 -26.49
C GLN A 252 10.03 -1.77 -25.36
N HIS A 253 9.52 -1.92 -24.14
CA HIS A 253 10.32 -2.22 -22.96
C HIS A 253 9.48 -2.81 -21.84
N PHE A 254 10.14 -3.58 -20.97
CA PHE A 254 9.52 -4.18 -19.78
C PHE A 254 9.77 -3.35 -18.52
N GLY A 255 8.89 -3.47 -17.54
CA GLY A 255 8.98 -2.75 -16.28
C GLY A 255 8.51 -1.29 -16.34
N ILE A 256 9.02 -0.49 -15.41
CA ILE A 256 8.66 0.92 -15.20
C ILE A 256 9.90 1.79 -15.38
N LYS A 257 9.97 2.53 -16.50
CA LYS A 257 10.96 3.58 -16.73
C LYS A 257 10.44 4.94 -16.26
N ASP A 258 9.20 5.25 -16.61
CA ASP A 258 8.58 6.55 -16.37
C ASP A 258 7.05 6.44 -16.14
N ILE A 259 6.39 7.58 -15.90
CA ILE A 259 4.97 7.64 -15.50
C ILE A 259 3.99 7.01 -16.50
N LYS A 260 4.35 6.91 -17.78
CA LYS A 260 3.54 6.24 -18.82
C LYS A 260 3.49 4.71 -18.62
N ASP A 261 4.46 4.16 -17.89
CA ASP A 261 4.54 2.72 -17.63
C ASP A 261 3.72 2.29 -16.41
N PHE A 262 3.28 3.24 -15.59
CA PHE A 262 2.39 2.96 -14.48
C PHE A 262 0.99 2.64 -15.01
N THR A 263 0.27 1.82 -14.26
CA THR A 263 -1.16 1.69 -14.44
C THR A 263 -1.88 2.92 -13.89
N TRP A 264 -3.16 3.09 -14.23
CA TRP A 264 -3.99 4.16 -13.64
C TRP A 264 -4.00 4.07 -12.11
N LYS A 265 -3.99 2.86 -11.53
CA LYS A 265 -3.91 2.65 -10.08
C LYS A 265 -2.56 3.10 -9.53
N GLY A 266 -1.50 2.88 -10.29
CA GLY A 266 -0.16 3.44 -10.07
C GLY A 266 -0.15 4.95 -9.89
N LEU A 267 -0.77 5.66 -10.82
CA LEU A 267 -0.87 7.12 -10.73
C LEU A 267 -1.76 7.55 -9.57
N LEU A 268 -2.89 6.87 -9.32
CA LEU A 268 -3.78 7.17 -8.20
C LEU A 268 -3.05 7.06 -6.85
N ASP A 269 -2.19 6.06 -6.68
CA ASP A 269 -1.40 5.87 -5.47
C ASP A 269 -0.47 7.07 -5.18
N SER A 270 0.13 7.64 -6.22
CA SER A 270 0.97 8.83 -6.08
C SER A 270 0.19 10.06 -5.58
N TYR A 271 -1.03 10.28 -6.11
CA TYR A 271 -1.94 11.35 -5.69
C TYR A 271 -2.53 11.12 -4.29
N THR A 272 -2.59 9.87 -3.84
CA THR A 272 -3.17 9.50 -2.54
C THR A 272 -2.16 9.64 -1.39
N CYS A 273 -0.86 9.73 -1.69
CA CYS A 273 0.18 9.81 -0.67
C CYS A 273 0.00 11.01 0.27
N THR A 274 -0.28 10.72 1.54
CA THR A 274 -0.44 11.71 2.61
C THR A 274 0.89 12.16 3.24
N GLU A 275 2.01 11.62 2.76
CA GLU A 275 3.36 11.88 3.29
C GLU A 275 3.52 11.60 4.79
N CYS A 276 2.68 10.74 5.36
CA CYS A 276 2.73 10.41 6.79
C CYS A 276 4.03 9.69 7.22
N GLY A 277 4.75 9.07 6.29
CA GLY A 277 6.05 8.43 6.54
C GLY A 277 5.99 7.12 7.33
N ARG A 278 4.82 6.51 7.50
CA ARG A 278 4.69 5.20 8.16
C ARG A 278 5.39 4.09 7.37
N CYS A 279 5.35 4.16 6.04
CA CYS A 279 6.07 3.24 5.18
C CYS A 279 7.60 3.35 5.35
N THR A 280 8.12 4.56 5.56
CA THR A 280 9.53 4.81 5.89
C THR A 280 9.88 4.26 7.26
N GLU A 281 9.07 4.55 8.28
CA GLU A 281 9.27 4.07 9.66
C GLU A 281 9.27 2.54 9.74
N ALA A 282 8.48 1.86 8.91
CA ALA A 282 8.41 0.41 8.87
C ALA A 282 9.51 -0.25 8.01
N CYS A 283 10.21 0.52 7.18
CA CYS A 283 11.17 -0.02 6.22
C CYS A 283 12.46 -0.51 6.91
N PRO A 284 12.81 -1.80 6.83
CA PRO A 284 14.03 -2.30 7.46
C PRO A 284 15.30 -1.68 6.86
N ALA A 285 15.34 -1.47 5.53
CA ALA A 285 16.47 -0.85 4.86
C ALA A 285 16.70 0.60 5.32
N ASN A 286 15.62 1.38 5.50
CA ASN A 286 15.72 2.74 5.99
C ASN A 286 16.23 2.77 7.45
N LYS A 287 15.76 1.85 8.29
CA LYS A 287 16.19 1.73 9.70
C LYS A 287 17.68 1.45 9.84
N THR A 288 18.29 0.73 8.90
CA THR A 288 19.74 0.45 8.89
C THR A 288 20.56 1.55 8.19
N GLY A 289 19.96 2.71 7.87
CA GLY A 289 20.66 3.84 7.26
C GLY A 289 20.85 3.76 5.74
N LYS A 290 20.24 2.78 5.05
CA LYS A 290 20.26 2.73 3.58
C LYS A 290 19.37 3.83 2.99
N LYS A 291 19.66 4.26 1.76
CA LYS A 291 18.97 5.39 1.11
C LYS A 291 17.47 5.17 0.86
N LEU A 292 17.01 3.91 0.75
CA LEU A 292 15.60 3.63 0.46
C LEU A 292 14.67 4.35 1.44
N ASN A 293 13.81 5.19 0.88
CA ASN A 293 12.69 5.80 1.57
C ASN A 293 11.41 5.55 0.75
N PRO A 294 10.57 4.57 1.12
CA PRO A 294 9.37 4.23 0.34
C PRO A 294 8.42 5.41 0.13
N LYS A 295 8.33 6.34 1.09
CA LYS A 295 7.56 7.58 0.94
C LYS A 295 8.08 8.40 -0.25
N LEU A 296 9.41 8.55 -0.36
CA LEU A 296 10.03 9.34 -1.41
C LEU A 296 9.81 8.74 -2.79
N ILE A 297 9.85 7.41 -2.92
CA ILE A 297 9.50 6.74 -4.18
C ILE A 297 8.15 7.24 -4.72
N ILE A 298 7.12 7.26 -3.86
CA ILE A 298 5.76 7.67 -4.25
C ILE A 298 5.65 9.17 -4.49
N THR A 299 6.27 10.01 -3.65
CA THR A 299 6.22 11.46 -3.84
C THR A 299 7.03 11.91 -5.04
N ASN A 300 8.11 11.20 -5.37
CA ASN A 300 8.93 11.45 -6.56
C ASN A 300 8.17 11.05 -7.82
N THR A 301 7.40 9.96 -7.79
CA THR A 301 6.41 9.66 -8.85
C THR A 301 5.41 10.80 -9.00
N ARG A 302 4.82 11.31 -7.91
CA ARG A 302 3.88 12.44 -7.97
C ARG A 302 4.55 13.71 -8.52
N LYS A 303 5.78 14.00 -8.12
CA LYS A 303 6.57 15.14 -8.62
C LYS A 303 6.81 14.99 -10.12
N ARG A 304 7.25 13.81 -10.57
CA ARG A 304 7.42 13.51 -12.00
C ARG A 304 6.12 13.73 -12.78
N ILE A 305 4.97 13.27 -12.27
CA ILE A 305 3.67 13.53 -12.88
C ILE A 305 3.38 15.03 -12.99
N SER A 306 3.56 15.78 -11.89
CA SER A 306 3.33 17.22 -11.86
C SER A 306 4.21 17.97 -12.88
N ASP A 307 5.47 17.57 -12.99
CA ASP A 307 6.45 18.25 -13.83
C ASP A 307 6.25 17.94 -15.32
N SER A 308 5.82 16.73 -15.68
CA SER A 308 5.85 16.27 -17.09
C SER A 308 4.54 15.82 -17.72
N ALA A 309 3.48 15.54 -16.95
CA ALA A 309 2.31 14.89 -17.52
C ALA A 309 1.62 15.71 -18.63
N MET A 310 1.62 17.04 -18.53
CA MET A 310 1.08 17.88 -19.60
C MET A 310 1.95 17.87 -20.85
N PHE A 311 3.28 17.85 -20.71
CA PHE A 311 4.17 17.75 -21.86
C PHE A 311 3.97 16.43 -22.62
N PHE A 312 3.65 15.33 -21.91
CA PHE A 312 3.27 14.09 -22.56
C PHE A 312 1.93 14.16 -23.29
N ILE A 313 0.92 14.79 -22.68
CA ILE A 313 -0.40 14.96 -23.31
C ILE A 313 -0.31 15.84 -24.57
N ASN A 314 0.45 16.93 -24.48
CA ASN A 314 0.63 17.89 -25.58
C ASN A 314 1.70 17.45 -26.60
N LYS A 315 2.42 16.36 -26.34
CA LYS A 315 3.53 15.84 -27.16
C LYS A 315 4.66 16.87 -27.36
N GLU A 316 5.03 17.57 -26.30
CA GLU A 316 6.09 18.60 -26.30
C GLU A 316 7.50 17.99 -26.11
N GLU A 317 7.96 17.21 -27.08
CA GLU A 317 9.17 16.37 -26.95
C GLU A 317 10.49 17.16 -26.82
N THR A 318 10.50 18.41 -27.27
CA THR A 318 11.67 19.29 -27.20
C THR A 318 11.94 19.82 -25.79
N ASN A 319 10.96 19.74 -24.88
CA ASN A 319 11.08 20.27 -23.53
C ASN A 319 12.12 19.47 -22.71
N PRO A 320 13.09 20.13 -22.02
CA PRO A 320 14.07 19.43 -21.18
C PRO A 320 13.47 18.52 -20.09
N ILE A 321 12.29 18.88 -19.57
CA ILE A 321 11.57 18.08 -18.58
C ILE A 321 10.96 16.82 -19.22
N TYR A 322 10.52 16.90 -20.48
CA TYR A 322 10.02 15.73 -21.23
C TYR A 322 11.09 14.65 -21.34
N LYS A 323 12.35 15.05 -21.56
CA LYS A 323 13.50 14.15 -21.76
C LYS A 323 13.99 13.44 -20.49
N LYS A 324 13.63 13.92 -19.29
CA LYS A 324 13.92 13.21 -18.02
C LYS A 324 13.00 12.00 -17.88
N SER A 325 13.37 11.04 -17.05
CA SER A 325 12.54 9.89 -16.67
C SER A 325 12.41 9.77 -15.15
N LEU A 326 11.44 9.00 -14.65
CA LEU A 326 11.33 8.71 -13.20
C LEU A 326 12.63 8.08 -12.67
N VAL A 327 13.12 7.05 -13.35
CA VAL A 327 14.42 6.42 -13.07
C VAL A 327 15.37 6.74 -14.23
N PRO A 328 16.56 7.34 -14.00
CA PRO A 328 17.16 7.60 -12.68
C PRO A 328 16.95 9.03 -12.14
N ASN A 329 16.27 9.93 -12.86
CA ASN A 329 16.35 11.37 -12.53
C ASN A 329 15.60 11.78 -11.24
N TYR A 330 14.55 11.05 -10.85
CA TYR A 330 13.75 11.34 -9.65
C TYR A 330 13.91 10.25 -8.59
N THR A 331 14.12 9.01 -9.00
CA THR A 331 14.36 7.86 -8.11
C THR A 331 15.68 7.22 -8.48
N THR A 332 16.55 7.05 -7.48
CA THR A 332 17.90 6.51 -7.70
C THR A 332 17.91 4.99 -7.67
N GLN A 333 18.87 4.38 -8.36
CA GLN A 333 19.05 2.93 -8.34
C GLN A 333 19.41 2.40 -6.95
N GLU A 334 20.23 3.13 -6.19
CA GLU A 334 20.62 2.74 -4.84
C GLU A 334 19.40 2.60 -3.91
N GLU A 335 18.42 3.49 -4.03
CA GLU A 335 17.14 3.36 -3.31
C GLU A 335 16.38 2.11 -3.74
N LEU A 336 16.30 1.85 -5.03
CA LEU A 336 15.59 0.69 -5.57
C LEU A 336 16.24 -0.61 -5.11
N TRP A 337 17.55 -0.75 -5.21
CA TRP A 337 18.31 -1.97 -4.87
C TRP A 337 18.41 -2.21 -3.36
N ALA A 338 18.25 -1.19 -2.52
CA ALA A 338 18.15 -1.35 -1.07
C ALA A 338 16.85 -2.04 -0.60
N CYS A 339 15.81 -2.14 -1.44
CA CYS A 339 14.54 -2.79 -1.08
C CYS A 339 14.70 -4.31 -0.86
N THR A 340 14.20 -4.81 0.27
CA THR A 340 14.22 -6.25 0.60
C THR A 340 12.94 -6.97 0.18
N THR A 341 12.05 -6.30 -0.56
CA THR A 341 10.76 -6.81 -1.04
C THR A 341 9.81 -7.38 0.03
N CYS A 342 10.03 -7.04 1.32
CA CYS A 342 9.24 -7.56 2.45
C CYS A 342 7.78 -7.06 2.55
N GLY A 343 7.40 -6.03 1.79
CA GLY A 343 6.02 -5.51 1.76
C GLY A 343 5.56 -4.72 2.99
N ALA A 344 6.41 -4.49 3.99
CA ALA A 344 6.05 -3.75 5.22
C ALA A 344 5.50 -2.33 4.94
N CYS A 345 6.02 -1.66 3.91
CA CYS A 345 5.54 -0.34 3.49
C CYS A 345 4.09 -0.34 3.00
N THR A 346 3.69 -1.38 2.27
CA THR A 346 2.32 -1.57 1.77
C THR A 346 1.37 -1.89 2.92
N GLU A 347 1.78 -2.74 3.86
CA GLU A 347 0.94 -3.12 5.01
C GLU A 347 0.71 -1.97 6.00
N GLU A 348 1.70 -1.10 6.18
CA GLU A 348 1.61 0.05 7.08
C GLU A 348 0.98 1.30 6.46
N CYS A 349 0.72 1.31 5.15
CA CYS A 349 0.08 2.45 4.49
C CYS A 349 -1.39 2.60 4.95
N PRO A 350 -1.80 3.75 5.52
CA PRO A 350 -3.18 3.95 5.96
C PRO A 350 -4.17 4.16 4.81
N VAL A 351 -3.66 4.50 3.63
CA VAL A 351 -4.44 4.81 2.42
C VAL A 351 -4.15 3.81 1.30
N MET A 352 -3.56 2.66 1.65
CA MET A 352 -3.45 1.47 0.81
C MET A 352 -2.64 1.60 -0.50
N ILE A 353 -1.50 2.29 -0.41
CA ILE A 353 -0.55 2.45 -1.52
C ILE A 353 0.33 1.21 -1.70
N GLU A 354 0.41 0.70 -2.92
CA GLU A 354 1.09 -0.55 -3.32
C GLU A 354 2.57 -0.33 -3.71
N HIS A 355 3.34 0.30 -2.82
CA HIS A 355 4.74 0.72 -3.03
C HIS A 355 5.63 -0.35 -3.68
N LEU A 356 5.49 -1.61 -3.25
CA LEU A 356 6.34 -2.71 -3.67
C LEU A 356 6.27 -2.94 -5.19
N ASN A 357 5.07 -2.87 -5.78
CA ASN A 357 4.84 -3.12 -7.20
C ASN A 357 5.64 -2.15 -8.08
N TYR A 358 5.76 -0.89 -7.64
CA TYR A 358 6.48 0.14 -8.38
C TYR A 358 7.99 -0.05 -8.28
N ILE A 359 8.50 -0.42 -7.09
CA ILE A 359 9.91 -0.72 -6.90
C ILE A 359 10.33 -1.92 -7.74
N THR A 360 9.57 -3.02 -7.72
CA THR A 360 9.88 -4.20 -8.52
C THR A 360 9.73 -3.93 -10.01
N GLY A 361 8.74 -3.12 -10.43
CA GLY A 361 8.59 -2.69 -11.82
C GLY A 361 9.78 -1.86 -12.31
N MET A 362 10.30 -0.94 -11.48
CA MET A 362 11.49 -0.16 -11.83
C MET A 362 12.76 -1.02 -11.87
N ARG A 363 12.93 -1.98 -10.95
CA ARG A 363 14.02 -2.96 -11.01
C ARG A 363 13.98 -3.83 -12.27
N MET A 364 12.78 -4.21 -12.69
CA MET A 364 12.58 -4.98 -13.92
C MET A 364 13.04 -4.21 -15.15
N TYR A 365 12.69 -2.92 -15.24
CA TYR A 365 13.19 -2.05 -16.31
C TYR A 365 14.73 -1.99 -16.31
N LEU A 366 15.32 -1.69 -15.16
CA LEU A 366 16.78 -1.61 -15.00
C LEU A 366 17.46 -2.92 -15.39
N THR A 367 16.90 -4.06 -14.99
CA THR A 367 17.49 -5.38 -15.23
C THR A 367 17.36 -5.82 -16.68
N MET A 368 16.14 -5.79 -17.23
CA MET A 368 15.86 -6.39 -18.54
C MET A 368 16.21 -5.46 -19.70
N MET A 369 16.19 -4.15 -19.48
CA MET A 369 16.33 -3.17 -20.56
C MET A 369 17.68 -2.46 -20.53
N GLU A 370 18.15 -2.09 -19.34
CA GLU A 370 19.39 -1.32 -19.18
C GLU A 370 20.58 -2.20 -18.79
N SER A 371 20.35 -3.46 -18.38
CA SER A 371 21.36 -4.31 -17.75
C SER A 371 22.10 -3.60 -16.59
N ASP A 372 21.38 -2.74 -15.88
CA ASP A 372 21.94 -1.81 -14.89
C ASP A 372 21.52 -2.20 -13.48
N PHE A 373 22.38 -2.95 -12.81
CA PHE A 373 22.13 -3.50 -11.48
C PHE A 373 23.44 -3.69 -10.72
N PRO A 374 23.40 -3.84 -9.38
CA PRO A 374 24.60 -4.01 -8.57
C PRO A 374 25.47 -5.17 -9.06
N SER A 375 26.79 -4.97 -9.07
CA SER A 375 27.72 -5.92 -9.68
C SER A 375 27.68 -7.29 -9.02
N GLU A 376 27.30 -7.36 -7.74
CA GLU A 376 27.09 -8.60 -6.98
C GLU A 376 25.99 -9.49 -7.59
N LEU A 377 25.03 -8.91 -8.31
CA LEU A 377 23.97 -9.67 -8.97
C LEU A 377 24.43 -10.40 -10.23
N ASN A 378 25.56 -10.00 -10.85
CA ASN A 378 26.10 -10.72 -12.00
C ASN A 378 26.42 -12.17 -11.67
N THR A 379 27.12 -12.40 -10.55
CA THR A 379 27.45 -13.74 -10.08
C THR A 379 26.19 -14.53 -9.75
N LEU A 380 25.20 -13.87 -9.15
CA LEU A 380 23.92 -14.51 -8.83
C LEU A 380 23.15 -14.94 -10.08
N TYR A 381 23.06 -14.10 -11.12
CA TYR A 381 22.39 -14.48 -12.37
C TYR A 381 23.11 -15.62 -13.09
N LYS A 382 24.44 -15.56 -13.19
CA LYS A 382 25.25 -16.66 -13.74
C LYS A 382 25.04 -17.96 -12.97
N ASN A 383 24.96 -17.91 -11.64
CA ASN A 383 24.71 -19.09 -10.83
C ASN A 383 23.31 -19.66 -11.07
N LEU A 384 22.30 -18.79 -11.21
CA LEU A 384 20.96 -19.23 -11.54
C LEU A 384 20.94 -19.91 -12.91
N GLU A 385 21.49 -19.29 -13.94
CA GLU A 385 21.53 -19.84 -15.31
C GLU A 385 22.27 -21.19 -15.36
N ASN A 386 23.46 -21.28 -14.75
CA ASN A 386 24.30 -22.47 -14.87
C ASN A 386 23.92 -23.60 -13.89
N ASN A 387 23.52 -23.26 -12.66
CA ASN A 387 23.33 -24.23 -11.57
C ASN A 387 21.87 -24.36 -11.12
N GLY A 388 20.96 -23.54 -11.66
CA GLY A 388 19.57 -23.53 -11.22
C GLY A 388 19.36 -23.04 -9.78
N SER A 389 20.33 -22.32 -9.19
CA SER A 389 20.25 -21.77 -7.83
C SER A 389 21.06 -20.48 -7.69
N PRO A 390 20.80 -19.63 -6.67
CA PRO A 390 21.56 -18.39 -6.47
C PRO A 390 23.03 -18.63 -6.07
N TRP A 391 23.39 -19.84 -5.63
CA TRP A 391 24.76 -20.22 -5.28
C TRP A 391 25.36 -21.15 -6.34
N ALA A 392 26.69 -21.18 -6.39
CA ALA A 392 27.46 -22.18 -7.13
C ALA A 392 27.70 -23.40 -6.23
N PHE A 393 27.34 -24.58 -6.72
CA PHE A 393 27.45 -25.87 -6.02
C PHE A 393 27.50 -26.97 -7.07
N ASP A 394 28.10 -28.11 -6.74
CA ASP A 394 28.02 -29.29 -7.60
C ASP A 394 26.57 -29.81 -7.62
N PRO A 395 25.97 -30.12 -8.78
CA PRO A 395 24.61 -30.64 -8.86
C PRO A 395 24.31 -31.82 -7.92
N GLU A 396 25.30 -32.66 -7.61
CA GLU A 396 25.14 -33.78 -6.67
C GLU A 396 24.95 -33.35 -5.21
N GLU A 397 25.47 -32.18 -4.82
CA GLU A 397 25.34 -31.66 -3.45
C GLU A 397 23.88 -31.44 -3.05
N ARG A 398 22.98 -31.24 -4.02
CA ARG A 398 21.55 -31.07 -3.76
C ARG A 398 20.91 -32.30 -3.11
N ASN A 399 21.44 -33.49 -3.37
CA ASN A 399 20.99 -34.73 -2.71
C ASN A 399 21.67 -34.99 -1.37
N ARG A 400 22.72 -34.24 -0.99
CA ARG A 400 23.52 -34.50 0.22
C ARG A 400 22.64 -34.58 1.46
N TRP A 401 21.69 -33.66 1.61
CA TRP A 401 20.79 -33.66 2.77
C TRP A 401 19.91 -34.92 2.85
N ILE A 402 19.54 -35.51 1.70
CA ILE A 402 18.76 -36.74 1.63
C ILE A 402 19.62 -37.89 2.17
N THR A 403 20.86 -37.99 1.70
CA THR A 403 21.81 -39.01 2.16
C THR A 403 22.07 -38.87 3.67
N GLU A 404 22.35 -37.66 4.15
CA GLU A 404 22.52 -37.38 5.58
C GLU A 404 21.27 -37.73 6.39
N PHE A 405 20.09 -37.32 5.92
CA PHE A 405 18.82 -37.66 6.58
C PHE A 405 18.65 -39.18 6.72
N ILE A 406 18.89 -39.91 5.63
CA ILE A 406 18.79 -41.37 5.57
C ILE A 406 19.78 -42.05 6.53
N LEU A 407 21.01 -41.52 6.67
CA LEU A 407 22.02 -42.04 7.59
C LEU A 407 21.71 -41.72 9.06
N GLU A 408 21.08 -40.58 9.33
CA GLU A 408 20.66 -40.15 10.67
C GLU A 408 19.34 -40.81 11.13
N CYS A 409 18.65 -41.56 10.26
CA CYS A 409 17.36 -42.17 10.59
C CYS A 409 17.53 -43.26 11.66
N GLU A 410 16.74 -43.14 12.73
CA GLU A 410 16.75 -44.09 13.84
C GLU A 410 16.04 -45.42 13.49
N THR A 411 15.11 -45.40 12.53
CA THR A 411 14.28 -46.56 12.17
C THR A 411 14.03 -46.66 10.66
N GLU A 412 13.81 -47.89 10.17
CA GLU A 412 13.48 -48.15 8.76
C GLU A 412 12.15 -47.50 8.34
N ARG A 413 11.23 -47.32 9.29
CA ARG A 413 9.97 -46.58 9.08
C ARG A 413 10.23 -45.12 8.72
N ILE A 414 11.16 -44.46 9.41
CA ILE A 414 11.50 -43.05 9.13
C ILE A 414 12.20 -42.95 7.77
N ARG A 415 13.11 -43.89 7.48
CA ARG A 415 13.86 -43.98 6.22
C ARG A 415 12.93 -44.12 5.01
N SER A 416 11.99 -45.06 5.08
CA SER A 416 11.03 -45.38 4.01
C SER A 416 9.89 -44.35 3.83
N SER A 417 9.83 -43.31 4.68
CA SER A 417 8.86 -42.22 4.55
C SER A 417 9.24 -41.20 3.47
N LEU A 418 10.54 -41.05 3.18
CA LEU A 418 11.05 -40.17 2.13
C LEU A 418 11.24 -40.97 0.84
N ILE A 419 10.67 -40.46 -0.27
CA ILE A 419 10.82 -41.08 -1.60
C ILE A 419 11.39 -40.07 -2.58
N LYS A 420 12.51 -40.42 -3.22
CA LYS A 420 13.08 -39.59 -4.29
C LYS A 420 12.35 -39.91 -5.60
N LEU A 421 11.65 -38.93 -6.17
CA LEU A 421 10.75 -39.17 -7.30
C LEU A 421 11.46 -39.56 -8.60
N SER A 422 12.77 -39.35 -8.71
CA SER A 422 13.55 -39.87 -9.82
C SER A 422 13.63 -41.40 -9.80
N GLU A 423 13.57 -42.04 -8.63
CA GLU A 423 13.75 -43.48 -8.46
C GLU A 423 12.46 -44.26 -8.77
N PRO A 424 12.54 -45.42 -9.46
CA PRO A 424 11.37 -46.12 -10.01
C PRO A 424 10.37 -46.62 -8.94
N GLU A 425 10.78 -46.82 -7.70
CA GLU A 425 9.95 -47.42 -6.66
C GLU A 425 9.10 -46.39 -5.90
N GLY A 426 7.85 -46.75 -5.62
CA GLY A 426 7.02 -46.05 -4.63
C GLY A 426 6.40 -44.71 -5.06
N LYS A 427 6.51 -44.32 -6.34
CA LYS A 427 5.95 -43.07 -6.90
C LYS A 427 4.42 -43.01 -6.80
N ASP A 428 3.74 -44.14 -7.02
CA ASP A 428 2.27 -44.22 -7.10
C ASP A 428 1.55 -43.97 -5.76
N LYS A 429 2.30 -43.82 -4.67
CA LYS A 429 1.79 -43.68 -3.30
C LYS A 429 2.15 -42.34 -2.64
N ILE A 430 2.65 -41.37 -3.41
CA ILE A 430 3.03 -40.06 -2.88
C ILE A 430 1.96 -39.00 -3.23
N GLU A 431 1.24 -38.55 -2.21
CA GLU A 431 0.28 -37.45 -2.36
C GLU A 431 0.89 -36.06 -2.15
N ILE A 432 2.00 -35.97 -1.42
CA ILE A 432 2.61 -34.70 -1.01
C ILE A 432 4.11 -34.67 -1.28
N ILE A 433 4.59 -33.55 -1.81
CA ILE A 433 6.01 -33.31 -2.02
C ILE A 433 6.52 -32.27 -1.05
N TYR A 434 7.68 -32.56 -0.48
CA TYR A 434 8.43 -31.56 0.24
C TYR A 434 9.33 -30.80 -0.75
N TRP A 435 8.90 -29.59 -1.12
CA TRP A 435 9.71 -28.65 -1.88
C TRP A 435 10.74 -28.00 -0.95
N VAL A 436 12.00 -28.39 -1.12
CA VAL A 436 13.09 -28.03 -0.21
C VAL A 436 13.57 -26.60 -0.47
N GLY A 437 13.63 -26.22 -1.74
CA GLY A 437 14.15 -24.94 -2.21
C GLY A 437 15.68 -24.85 -2.10
N CYS A 438 16.26 -23.82 -2.72
CA CYS A 438 17.71 -23.66 -2.81
C CYS A 438 18.39 -23.64 -1.44
N ALA A 439 17.90 -22.81 -0.51
CA ALA A 439 18.51 -22.68 0.81
C ALA A 439 18.37 -23.98 1.62
N GLY A 440 17.20 -24.62 1.58
CA GLY A 440 16.95 -25.85 2.32
C GLY A 440 17.82 -27.03 1.87
N ALA A 441 18.31 -27.02 0.63
CA ALA A 441 19.15 -28.08 0.08
C ALA A 441 20.64 -27.78 0.18
N LEU A 442 21.04 -26.50 0.16
CA LEU A 442 22.44 -26.10 -0.07
C LEU A 442 23.06 -25.32 1.09
N ASP A 443 22.28 -24.53 1.84
CA ASP A 443 22.79 -23.75 2.97
C ASP A 443 22.85 -24.63 4.23
N THR A 444 24.02 -24.74 4.85
CA THR A 444 24.26 -25.66 5.98
C THR A 444 23.34 -25.41 7.17
N ARG A 445 22.96 -24.16 7.42
CA ARG A 445 22.04 -23.81 8.50
C ARG A 445 20.62 -24.26 8.15
N TYR A 446 20.17 -24.02 6.92
CA TYR A 446 18.81 -24.38 6.50
C TYR A 446 18.64 -25.87 6.19
N VAL A 447 19.70 -26.60 5.83
CA VAL A 447 19.69 -28.07 5.72
C VAL A 447 19.28 -28.72 7.05
N ASN A 448 19.70 -28.18 8.20
CA ASN A 448 19.24 -28.68 9.51
C ASN A 448 17.74 -28.47 9.73
N VAL A 449 17.18 -27.36 9.22
CA VAL A 449 15.72 -27.12 9.24
C VAL A 449 15.01 -28.13 8.33
N THR A 450 15.55 -28.38 7.13
CA THR A 450 15.03 -29.37 6.18
C THR A 450 14.99 -30.76 6.80
N LYS A 451 16.10 -31.24 7.37
CA LYS A 451 16.17 -32.54 8.05
C LYS A 451 15.22 -32.60 9.24
N SER A 452 15.14 -31.53 10.04
CA SER A 452 14.22 -31.48 11.18
C SER A 452 12.77 -31.61 10.73
N PHE A 453 12.35 -30.88 9.70
CA PHE A 453 10.99 -30.96 9.17
C PHE A 453 10.69 -32.33 8.56
N ALA A 454 11.63 -32.91 7.80
CA ALA A 454 11.53 -34.28 7.30
C ALA A 454 11.33 -35.31 8.44
N LYS A 455 12.05 -35.16 9.57
CA LYS A 455 11.86 -36.01 10.77
C LYS A 455 10.45 -35.87 11.35
N ILE A 456 9.87 -34.66 11.34
CA ILE A 456 8.48 -34.44 11.78
C ILE A 456 7.51 -35.20 10.88
N LEU A 457 7.65 -35.05 9.55
CA LEU A 457 6.79 -35.73 8.58
C LEU A 457 6.84 -37.25 8.77
N SER A 458 8.05 -37.82 8.86
CA SER A 458 8.23 -39.25 9.06
C SER A 458 7.61 -39.74 10.38
N LYS A 459 7.81 -39.02 11.50
CA LYS A 459 7.20 -39.37 12.80
C LYS A 459 5.69 -39.24 12.82
N ALA A 460 5.14 -38.33 12.02
CA ALA A 460 3.70 -38.20 11.80
C ALA A 460 3.13 -39.29 10.87
N GLY A 461 3.97 -40.22 10.37
CA GLY A 461 3.58 -41.26 9.44
C GLY A 461 3.25 -40.75 8.03
N VAL A 462 3.72 -39.55 7.68
CA VAL A 462 3.52 -38.97 6.34
C VAL A 462 4.59 -39.53 5.41
N ARG A 463 4.16 -40.20 4.33
CA ARG A 463 5.03 -40.51 3.18
C ARG A 463 5.08 -39.29 2.27
N PHE A 464 6.27 -38.82 1.94
CA PHE A 464 6.46 -37.61 1.13
C PHE A 464 7.52 -37.79 0.06
N GLY A 465 7.31 -37.14 -1.08
CA GLY A 465 8.24 -37.12 -2.20
C GLY A 465 9.23 -35.97 -2.11
N VAL A 466 10.42 -36.18 -2.67
CA VAL A 466 11.42 -35.14 -2.91
C VAL A 466 11.92 -35.23 -4.35
N LEU A 467 12.20 -34.08 -4.96
CA LEU A 467 12.65 -34.01 -6.34
C LEU A 467 14.17 -34.19 -6.50
N GLY A 468 14.95 -33.96 -5.44
CA GLY A 468 16.42 -34.03 -5.48
C GLY A 468 16.98 -33.11 -6.55
N ASN A 469 17.83 -33.65 -7.43
CA ASN A 469 18.47 -32.92 -8.53
C ASN A 469 17.49 -32.39 -9.60
N GLU A 470 16.26 -32.92 -9.68
CA GLU A 470 15.24 -32.38 -10.60
C GLU A 470 14.58 -31.09 -10.04
N GLU A 471 14.82 -30.74 -8.77
CA GLU A 471 14.35 -29.48 -8.20
C GLU A 471 15.28 -28.32 -8.58
N LYS A 472 14.73 -27.27 -9.19
CA LYS A 472 15.45 -26.03 -9.49
C LYS A 472 14.98 -24.89 -8.59
N CYS A 473 15.59 -23.71 -8.74
CA CYS A 473 15.06 -22.47 -8.16
C CYS A 473 13.58 -22.30 -8.56
N ASN A 474 12.77 -21.79 -7.64
CA ASN A 474 11.35 -21.55 -7.91
C ASN A 474 11.10 -20.30 -8.78
N GLY A 475 12.15 -19.57 -9.16
CA GLY A 475 12.08 -18.33 -9.93
C GLY A 475 11.93 -17.05 -9.11
N ASP A 476 11.58 -17.11 -7.80
CA ASP A 476 11.31 -15.91 -6.98
C ASP A 476 12.52 -14.96 -6.94
N THR A 477 13.74 -15.49 -6.76
CA THR A 477 14.96 -14.66 -6.72
C THR A 477 15.14 -13.84 -7.99
N ALA A 478 15.10 -14.48 -9.17
CA ALA A 478 15.21 -13.80 -10.45
C ALA A 478 14.10 -12.75 -10.59
N ARG A 479 12.87 -13.11 -10.22
CA ARG A 479 11.68 -12.26 -10.34
C ARG A 479 11.73 -11.01 -9.48
N ARG A 480 12.12 -11.12 -8.21
CA ARG A 480 12.23 -9.97 -7.28
C ARG A 480 13.41 -9.05 -7.60
N LEU A 481 14.41 -9.57 -8.30
CA LEU A 481 15.52 -8.80 -8.81
C LEU A 481 15.22 -8.17 -10.18
N GLY A 482 14.14 -8.56 -10.84
CA GLY A 482 13.67 -7.94 -12.08
C GLY A 482 13.99 -8.73 -13.35
N ASN A 483 14.61 -9.91 -13.25
CA ASN A 483 14.84 -10.78 -14.40
C ASN A 483 13.62 -11.70 -14.63
N GLU A 484 12.58 -11.17 -15.28
CA GLU A 484 11.35 -11.92 -15.54
C GLU A 484 11.57 -13.06 -16.53
N TYR A 485 12.47 -12.92 -17.50
CA TYR A 485 12.80 -13.98 -18.46
C TYR A 485 13.26 -15.25 -17.74
N LEU A 486 14.33 -15.12 -16.96
CA LEU A 486 14.90 -16.23 -16.19
C LEU A 486 13.90 -16.77 -15.16
N ALA A 487 13.08 -15.90 -14.55
CA ALA A 487 12.02 -16.33 -13.64
C ALA A 487 10.99 -17.23 -14.34
N GLN A 488 10.52 -16.85 -15.52
CA GLN A 488 9.54 -17.63 -16.28
C GLN A 488 10.12 -18.96 -16.79
N GLU A 489 11.40 -19.00 -17.18
CA GLU A 489 12.07 -20.26 -17.54
C GLU A 489 12.05 -21.26 -16.38
N PHE A 490 12.42 -20.82 -15.17
CA PHE A 490 12.34 -21.68 -13.99
C PHE A 490 10.93 -22.14 -13.69
N ILE A 491 9.96 -21.22 -13.72
CA ILE A 491 8.56 -21.55 -13.42
C ILE A 491 8.03 -22.59 -14.42
N LYS A 492 8.26 -22.38 -15.73
CA LYS A 492 7.82 -23.31 -16.78
C LYS A 492 8.49 -24.69 -16.62
N ALA A 493 9.80 -24.74 -16.42
CA ALA A 493 10.52 -26.01 -16.22
C ALA A 493 10.07 -26.77 -14.95
N ASN A 494 9.79 -26.05 -13.86
CA ASN A 494 9.24 -26.65 -12.64
C ASN A 494 7.83 -27.18 -12.88
N ILE A 495 6.99 -26.46 -13.64
CA ILE A 495 5.64 -26.91 -14.02
C ILE A 495 5.70 -28.20 -14.85
N GLU A 496 6.63 -28.33 -15.78
CA GLU A 496 6.83 -29.57 -16.54
C GLU A 496 7.20 -30.74 -15.64
N THR A 497 8.07 -30.50 -14.65
CA THR A 497 8.44 -31.49 -13.63
C THR A 497 7.23 -31.87 -12.77
N PHE A 498 6.40 -30.90 -12.38
CA PHE A 498 5.16 -31.14 -11.65
C PHE A 498 4.15 -31.98 -12.45
N LYS A 499 4.03 -31.73 -13.75
CA LYS A 499 3.19 -32.52 -14.65
C LYS A 499 3.74 -33.95 -14.83
N LYS A 500 5.06 -34.10 -15.02
CA LYS A 500 5.74 -35.41 -15.16
C LYS A 500 5.42 -36.34 -14.00
N TYR A 501 5.37 -35.83 -12.78
CA TYR A 501 5.08 -36.61 -11.57
C TYR A 501 3.64 -36.46 -11.04
N SER A 502 2.73 -35.84 -11.79
CA SER A 502 1.33 -35.61 -11.37
C SER A 502 1.18 -34.96 -9.99
N ILE A 503 2.05 -33.99 -9.71
CA ILE A 503 2.18 -33.32 -8.41
C ILE A 503 0.98 -32.39 -8.18
N LYS A 504 0.28 -32.58 -7.06
CA LYS A 504 -0.88 -31.74 -6.67
C LYS A 504 -0.70 -31.01 -5.34
N LYS A 505 0.00 -31.62 -4.38
CA LYS A 505 0.21 -31.03 -3.04
C LYS A 505 1.69 -30.82 -2.79
N ILE A 506 2.04 -29.62 -2.35
CA ILE A 506 3.41 -29.25 -2.00
C ILE A 506 3.41 -28.70 -0.58
N VAL A 507 4.40 -29.11 0.22
CA VAL A 507 4.76 -28.44 1.46
C VAL A 507 6.16 -27.86 1.33
N THR A 508 6.39 -26.68 1.90
CA THR A 508 7.72 -26.07 1.89
C THR A 508 8.04 -25.34 3.19
N THR A 509 9.32 -25.33 3.57
CA THR A 509 9.84 -24.57 4.71
C THR A 509 10.21 -23.14 4.34
N CYS A 510 10.32 -22.82 3.06
CA CYS A 510 10.72 -21.51 2.57
C CYS A 510 9.50 -20.60 2.34
N PRO A 511 9.38 -19.44 3.01
CA PRO A 511 8.26 -18.53 2.82
C PRO A 511 8.23 -17.90 1.41
N HIS A 512 9.39 -17.74 0.76
CA HIS A 512 9.48 -17.28 -0.63
C HIS A 512 8.93 -18.35 -1.59
N CYS A 513 9.32 -19.61 -1.40
CA CYS A 513 8.79 -20.72 -2.19
C CYS A 513 7.29 -20.87 -1.96
N TYR A 514 6.83 -20.78 -0.72
CA TYR A 514 5.40 -20.81 -0.39
C TYR A 514 4.64 -19.72 -1.14
N ASN A 515 5.07 -18.46 -1.07
CA ASN A 515 4.39 -17.37 -1.75
C ASN A 515 4.38 -17.57 -3.27
N SER A 516 5.52 -17.88 -3.88
CA SER A 516 5.60 -18.03 -5.34
C SER A 516 4.78 -19.23 -5.84
N LEU A 517 4.96 -20.42 -5.26
CA LEU A 517 4.25 -21.64 -5.65
C LEU A 517 2.73 -21.52 -5.42
N LYS A 518 2.30 -20.87 -4.34
CA LYS A 518 0.87 -20.73 -4.02
C LYS A 518 0.18 -19.65 -4.83
N ASN A 519 0.84 -18.50 -5.02
CA ASN A 519 0.18 -17.28 -5.48
C ASN A 519 0.55 -16.91 -6.93
N GLU A 520 1.76 -17.28 -7.38
CA GLU A 520 2.27 -16.88 -8.70
C GLU A 520 2.21 -17.99 -9.73
N TYR A 521 2.55 -19.24 -9.36
CA TYR A 521 2.49 -20.40 -10.25
C TYR A 521 1.09 -20.62 -10.88
N PRO A 522 -0.04 -20.36 -10.18
CA PRO A 522 -1.36 -20.41 -10.80
C PRO A 522 -1.55 -19.50 -12.01
N LYS A 523 -0.81 -18.39 -12.09
CA LYS A 523 -0.83 -17.50 -13.26
C LYS A 523 -0.16 -18.11 -14.49
N PHE A 524 0.58 -19.20 -14.33
CA PHE A 524 1.22 -19.97 -15.40
C PHE A 524 0.47 -21.28 -15.72
N GLY A 525 -0.77 -21.42 -15.21
CA GLY A 525 -1.65 -22.52 -15.59
C GLY A 525 -1.46 -23.83 -14.81
N ILE A 526 -0.91 -23.78 -13.59
CA ILE A 526 -0.89 -24.92 -12.67
C ILE A 526 -1.63 -24.61 -11.37
N ASP A 527 -2.53 -25.48 -10.95
CA ASP A 527 -3.17 -25.37 -9.65
C ASP A 527 -2.50 -26.32 -8.65
N LEU A 528 -2.07 -25.78 -7.51
CA LEU A 528 -1.28 -26.50 -6.51
C LEU A 528 -1.83 -26.21 -5.11
N GLU A 529 -2.03 -27.28 -4.34
CA GLU A 529 -2.32 -27.16 -2.92
C GLU A 529 -1.00 -26.98 -2.15
N VAL A 530 -0.65 -25.73 -1.87
CA VAL A 530 0.65 -25.37 -1.26
C VAL A 530 0.49 -25.03 0.22
N TYR A 531 1.23 -25.74 1.06
CA TYR A 531 1.31 -25.54 2.51
C TYR A 531 2.67 -24.95 2.91
N HIS A 532 2.65 -23.98 3.81
CA HIS A 532 3.85 -23.66 4.57
C HIS A 532 4.05 -24.70 5.67
N HIS A 533 5.29 -25.04 6.01
CA HIS A 533 5.60 -26.06 7.01
C HIS A 533 4.85 -25.85 8.34
N SER A 534 4.69 -24.59 8.79
CA SER A 534 3.93 -24.27 10.01
C SER A 534 2.44 -24.57 9.89
N GLU A 535 1.84 -24.33 8.73
CA GLU A 535 0.42 -24.66 8.45
C GLU A 535 0.23 -26.17 8.44
N TYR A 536 1.17 -26.89 7.82
CA TYR A 536 1.12 -28.34 7.72
C TYR A 536 1.36 -29.01 9.07
N ILE A 537 2.31 -28.52 9.88
CA ILE A 537 2.52 -28.97 11.26
C ILE A 537 1.24 -28.80 12.08
N ASN A 538 0.60 -27.63 11.99
CA ASN A 538 -0.65 -27.38 12.71
C ASN A 538 -1.77 -28.33 12.26
N LYS A 539 -1.85 -28.64 10.95
CA LYS A 539 -2.77 -29.65 10.42
C LYS A 539 -2.51 -31.03 11.04
N LEU A 540 -1.26 -31.50 11.05
CA LEU A 540 -0.88 -32.80 11.62
C LEU A 540 -1.15 -32.88 13.13
N LEU A 541 -0.96 -31.79 13.87
CA LEU A 541 -1.31 -31.71 15.30
C LEU A 541 -2.82 -31.84 15.52
N ASN A 542 -3.63 -31.14 14.72
CA ASN A 542 -5.09 -31.21 14.81
C ASN A 542 -5.62 -32.61 14.43
N GLU A 543 -4.98 -33.27 13.47
CA GLU A 543 -5.25 -34.66 13.09
C GLU A 543 -4.72 -35.68 14.09
N ARG A 544 -4.06 -35.24 15.18
CA ARG A 544 -3.40 -36.09 16.18
C ARG A 544 -2.48 -37.11 15.52
N LYS A 545 -1.63 -36.68 14.59
CA LYS A 545 -0.63 -37.54 13.95
C LYS A 545 0.66 -37.68 14.77
N PHE A 546 0.93 -36.72 15.66
CA PHE A 546 2.02 -36.78 16.63
C PHE A 546 1.74 -35.87 17.84
N ILE A 547 2.47 -36.07 18.95
CA ILE A 547 2.37 -35.24 20.15
C ILE A 547 3.74 -34.58 20.45
N PRO A 548 3.81 -33.24 20.51
CA PRO A 548 5.04 -32.54 20.87
C PRO A 548 5.30 -32.64 22.39
N LYS A 549 6.51 -33.02 22.81
CA LYS A 549 6.92 -32.97 24.21
C LYS A 549 7.49 -31.60 24.57
N THR A 550 7.34 -31.20 25.84
CA THR A 550 7.88 -29.96 26.43
C THR A 550 9.41 -29.84 26.30
N SER A 551 10.12 -30.93 26.04
CA SER A 551 11.56 -30.96 25.78
C SER A 551 11.96 -30.73 24.31
N GLY A 552 11.00 -30.44 23.41
CA GLY A 552 11.23 -30.34 21.97
C GLY A 552 11.38 -31.69 21.25
N LYS A 553 11.25 -32.82 21.96
CA LYS A 553 11.22 -34.17 21.37
C LYS A 553 9.82 -34.52 20.86
N ILE A 554 9.75 -35.21 19.72
CA ILE A 554 8.49 -35.70 19.13
C ILE A 554 8.42 -37.22 19.30
N THR A 555 7.28 -37.72 19.80
CA THR A 555 6.98 -39.15 19.89
C THR A 555 5.88 -39.55 18.91
N GLU A 556 6.01 -40.77 18.38
CA GLU A 556 4.92 -41.46 17.69
C GLU A 556 3.75 -41.65 18.69
N ILE A 557 2.53 -41.69 18.16
CA ILE A 557 1.36 -42.11 18.94
C ILE A 557 1.31 -43.64 18.94
#